data_AF-A0A1V5CAT2-F1
#
_entry.id   AF-A0A1V5CAT2-F1
#
_cell.length_a   1.000
_cell.length_b   1.000
_cell.length_c   1.000
_cell.angle_alpha   90.00
_cell.angle_beta   90.00
_cell.angle_gamma   90.00
#
_symmetry.space_group_name_H-M   'P 1'
#
loop_
_entity.id
_entity.type
_entity.pdbx_description
1 polymer ?
#
loop_
_entity_poly.entity_id
_entity_poly.type
_entity_poly.pdbx_seq_one_letter_code
_entity_poly.pdbx_strand_id
1 'polypeptide(L)' 'MAPYEVIDYVIVHELAHIKEKNHSHRFWDVVASIFPDYRKQRGWLRENNHLMTV' A
#
# COMPACT_ATOMS: atom_id res chain seq x y z
N MET A 1 -11.35 11.75 6.01
CA MET A 1 -11.44 10.87 4.82
C MET A 1 -10.03 10.62 4.32
N ALA A 2 -9.70 9.39 3.90
CA ALA A 2 -8.37 9.09 3.36
C ALA A 2 -8.15 9.84 2.03
N PRO A 3 -6.95 10.39 1.77
CA PRO A 3 -6.61 10.95 0.47
C PRO A 3 -6.71 9.91 -0.65
N TYR A 4 -7.07 10.31 -1.87
CA TYR A 4 -7.19 9.39 -3.02
C TYR A 4 -5.91 8.59 -3.28
N GLU A 5 -4.76 9.24 -3.19
CA GLU A 5 -3.43 8.61 -3.26
C GLU A 5 -3.25 7.43 -2.31
N VAL A 6 -3.80 7.53 -1.09
CA VAL A 6 -3.72 6.47 -0.09
C VAL A 6 -4.65 5.30 -0.47
N ILE A 7 -5.81 5.60 -1.04
CA ILE A 7 -6.75 4.60 -1.55
C ILE A 7 -6.10 3.83 -2.72
N ASP A 8 -5.50 4.53 -3.67
CA ASP A 8 -4.81 3.92 -4.81
C ASP A 8 -3.65 3.02 -4.36
N TYR A 9 -2.87 3.48 -3.38
CA TYR A 9 -1.83 2.67 -2.76
C TYR A 9 -2.39 1.36 -2.14
N VAL A 10 -3.50 1.43 -1.41
CA VAL A 10 -4.13 0.24 -0.82
C VAL A 10 -4.63 -0.71 -1.92
N ILE A 11 -5.24 -0.20 -2.99
CA ILE A 11 -5.68 -1.03 -4.12
C ILE A 11 -4.48 -1.75 -4.74
N VAL A 12 -3.39 -1.03 -5.03
CA VAL A 12 -2.17 -1.65 -5.57
C VAL A 12 -1.58 -2.68 -4.60
N HIS A 13 -1.61 -2.40 -3.29
CA HIS A 13 -1.16 -3.30 -2.24
C HIS A 13 -1.92 -4.63 -2.25
N GLU A 14 -3.26 -4.57 -2.26
CA GLU A 14 -4.10 -5.77 -2.28
C GLU A 14 -3.98 -6.55 -3.59
N LEU A 15 -3.85 -5.85 -4.73
CA LEU A 15 -3.62 -6.50 -6.02
C LEU A 15 -2.23 -7.16 -6.10
N ALA A 16 -1.21 -6.59 -5.47
CA ALA A 16 0.12 -7.22 -5.38
C ALA A 16 0.07 -8.57 -4.65
N HIS A 17 -0.85 -8.73 -3.69
CA HIS A 17 -1.07 -10.01 -3.01
C HIS A 17 -1.61 -11.13 -3.91
N ILE A 18 -2.09 -10.83 -5.11
CA ILE A 18 -2.43 -11.86 -6.11
C ILE A 18 -1.16 -12.59 -6.55
N LYS A 19 -0.05 -11.86 -6.74
CA LYS A 19 1.25 -12.43 -7.17
C LYS A 19 2.11 -12.91 -6.00
N GLU A 20 2.17 -12.12 -4.92
CA GLU A 20 3.06 -12.38 -3.77
C GLU A 20 2.26 -12.34 -2.47
N LYS A 21 2.02 -13.50 -1.85
CA LYS A 21 1.09 -13.63 -0.70
C LYS A 21 1.58 -12.99 0.60
N ASN A 22 2.87 -12.71 0.71
CA ASN A 22 3.50 -12.12 1.90
C ASN A 22 4.19 -10.81 1.54
N HIS A 23 4.38 -9.90 2.51
CA HIS A 23 5.12 -8.63 2.33
C HIS A 23 6.65 -8.79 2.21
N SER A 24 7.09 -9.76 1.40
CA SER A 24 8.50 -10.03 1.10
C SER A 24 9.12 -8.91 0.25
N HIS A 25 10.44 -8.96 0.01
CA HIS A 25 11.09 -8.02 -0.91
C HIS A 25 10.43 -8.03 -2.30
N ARG A 26 10.10 -9.20 -2.82
CA ARG A 26 9.45 -9.35 -4.13
C ARG A 26 8.06 -8.70 -4.18
N PHE A 27 7.30 -8.77 -3.08
CA PHE A 27 6.04 -8.05 -2.98
C PHE A 27 6.24 -6.55 -3.14
N TRP A 28 7.24 -5.99 -2.44
CA TRP A 28 7.53 -4.56 -2.53
C TRP A 28 8.08 -4.16 -3.89
N ASP A 29 8.77 -5.05 -4.61
CA ASP A 29 9.18 -4.83 -5.99
C ASP A 29 7.97 -4.75 -6.92
N VAL A 30 6.97 -5.62 -6.73
CA VAL A 30 5.70 -5.57 -7.50
C VAL A 30 4.96 -4.27 -7.20
N VAL A 31 4.82 -3.89 -5.94
CA VAL A 31 4.18 -2.61 -5.56
C VAL A 31 4.93 -1.43 -6.18
N ALA A 32 6.25 -1.38 -6.04
CA ALA A 32 7.08 -0.28 -6.58
C ALA A 32 7.06 -0.20 -8.11
N SER A 33 6.85 -1.32 -8.80
CA SER A 33 6.74 -1.34 -10.27
C SER A 33 5.49 -0.65 -10.81
N ILE A 34 4.43 -0.55 -9.98
CA ILE A 34 3.15 0.06 -10.34
C ILE A 34 3.00 1.43 -9.66
N PHE A 35 3.46 1.55 -8.41
CA PHE A 35 3.32 2.73 -7.57
C PHE A 35 4.67 3.05 -6.90
N PRO A 36 5.60 3.75 -7.60
CA PRO A 36 6.96 3.96 -7.12
C PRO A 36 7.05 4.70 -5.76
N ASP A 37 6.13 5.64 -5.51
CA ASP A 37 6.15 6.49 -4.32
C ASP A 37 5.47 5.87 -3.09
N TYR A 38 5.13 4.57 -3.13
CA TYR A 38 4.30 3.87 -2.14
C TYR A 38 4.71 4.06 -0.67
N ARG A 39 5.99 4.35 -0.42
CA ARG A 39 6.53 4.57 0.93
C ARG A 39 5.88 5.76 1.62
N LYS A 40 5.50 6.80 0.87
CA LYS A 40 4.84 8.00 1.40
C LYS A 40 3.45 7.65 1.94
N GLN A 41 2.65 6.96 1.14
CA GLN A 41 1.29 6.54 1.48
C GLN A 41 1.33 5.48 2.59
N ARG A 42 2.30 4.56 2.56
CA ARG A 42 2.54 3.62 3.66
C ARG A 42 2.88 4.35 4.97
N GLY A 43 3.69 5.40 4.92
CA GLY A 43 3.98 6.26 6.07
C GLY A 43 2.72 6.91 6.62
N TRP A 44 1.94 7.54 5.74
CA TRP A 44 0.65 8.14 6.10
C TRP A 44 -0.27 7.14 6.81
N LEU A 45 -0.39 5.90 6.30
CA LEU A 45 -1.20 4.86 6.93
C LEU A 45 -0.72 4.46 8.32
N ARG A 46 0.59 4.40 8.55
CA ARG A 46 1.14 4.06 9.88
C ARG A 46 0.80 5.15 10.89
N GLU A 47 0.83 6.42 10.48
CA GLU A 47 0.48 7.56 11.33
C GLU A 47 -1.03 7.68 11.56
N ASN A 48 -1.83 7.26 10.57
CA ASN A 48 -3.29 7.39 10.56
C ASN A 48 -4.01 6.05 10.78
N ASN A 49 -3.34 5.05 11.37
CA ASN A 49 -3.87 3.68 11.50
C ASN A 49 -5.21 3.62 12.29
N HIS A 50 -5.45 4.60 13.16
CA HIS A 50 -6.71 4.77 13.90
C HIS A 50 -7.89 5.25 13.04
N LEU A 51 -7.66 5.67 11.80
CA LEU A 51 -8.71 6.00 10.82
C LEU A 51 -9.10 4.79 9.96
N MET A 52 -8.40 3.66 10.11
CA MET A 52 -8.67 2.37 9.46
C MET A 52 -9.28 1.35 10.43
N THR A 53 -10.00 1.79 11.46
CA THR A 53 -10.87 0.92 12.23
C THR A 53 -12.04 0.50 11.34
N VAL A 54 -11.95 -0.73 10.83
CA VAL A 54 -13.11 -1.50 10.35
C VAL A 54 -13.97 -1.92 11.54
#